data_AF-A0A151F4I4-F1
#
_entry.id   AF-A0A151F4I4-F1
#
_cell.length_a   1.000
_cell.length_b   1.000
_cell.length_c   1.000
_cell.angle_alpha   90.00
_cell.angle_beta   90.00
_cell.angle_gamma   90.00
#
_symmetry.space_group_name_H-M   'P 1'
#
loop_
_entity.id
_entity.type
_entity.pdbx_description
1 polymer ?
#
loop_
_entity_poly.entity_id
_entity_poly.type
_entity_poly.pdbx_seq_one_letter_code
_entity_poly.pdbx_strand_id
1 'polypeptide(L)'
;MKGIEFLRKLFTEQELNAILQKAHNSLQKELNDKDYRMAAFYSLDIAHIYDLLGDREKAEQHYRITTEYLDCADFQPLWIRLECLRALGKLEEAVKAALSNPSHSKIELAELYKEAGKHDIARKIYAELATRQFCNPDRLENFIYPQYLQHISNLWERAQNAEKAREFNESAREAWEKVEAKLEKHLYPIEKAWLNEGVGYIYEKACNFEKAMDYYQKAGEEYDLANMEKYRASSETHQVDGDWDHYAIYFYTQLPETLMINFLEYFMKFNFRRIKYRILMLEEKMRG
;
A
#
# COMPACT_ATOMS: atom_id res chain seq x y z
N MET A 1 12.86 -6.97 -8.98
CA MET A 1 13.26 -5.82 -9.81
C MET A 1 12.26 -5.44 -10.91
N LYS A 2 11.05 -6.03 -10.98
CA LYS A 2 9.99 -5.61 -11.93
C LYS A 2 9.07 -4.48 -11.41
N GLY A 3 9.01 -4.27 -10.08
CA GLY A 3 8.03 -3.36 -9.46
C GLY A 3 8.19 -1.90 -9.89
N ILE A 4 9.40 -1.35 -9.78
CA ILE A 4 9.66 0.07 -10.10
C ILE A 4 9.41 0.42 -11.57
N GLU A 5 9.59 -0.54 -12.49
CA GLU A 5 9.32 -0.35 -13.92
C GLU A 5 7.83 -0.15 -14.20
N PHE A 6 6.95 -0.88 -13.49
CA PHE A 6 5.51 -0.65 -13.58
C PHE A 6 5.13 0.71 -12.98
N LEU A 7 5.76 1.10 -11.87
CA LEU A 7 5.52 2.41 -11.25
C LEU A 7 5.88 3.56 -12.19
N ARG A 8 7.00 3.46 -12.90
CA ARG A 8 7.42 4.45 -13.90
C ARG A 8 6.37 4.66 -15.00
N LYS A 9 5.62 3.62 -15.39
CA LYS A 9 4.52 3.74 -16.39
C LYS A 9 3.30 4.50 -15.88
N LEU A 10 3.23 4.81 -14.59
CA LEU A 10 2.12 5.55 -13.98
C LEU A 10 2.34 7.06 -13.98
N PHE A 11 3.55 7.52 -14.31
CA PHE A 11 3.93 8.92 -14.31
C PHE A 11 4.50 9.32 -15.66
N THR A 12 4.36 10.60 -16.01
CA THR A 12 5.18 11.19 -17.07
C THR A 12 6.41 11.84 -16.47
N GLU A 13 7.50 11.92 -17.22
CA GLU A 13 8.71 12.62 -16.77
C GLU A 13 8.43 14.10 -16.45
N GLN A 14 7.57 14.75 -17.25
CA GLN A 14 7.14 16.14 -17.01
C GLN A 14 6.39 16.27 -15.67
N GLU A 15 5.49 15.33 -15.36
CA GLU A 15 4.77 15.31 -14.08
C GLU A 15 5.75 15.13 -12.91
N LEU A 16 6.68 14.17 -13.00
CA LEU A 16 7.69 13.93 -11.97
C LEU A 16 8.56 15.17 -11.73
N ASN A 17 9.04 15.82 -12.79
CA ASN A 17 9.83 17.04 -12.68
C ASN A 17 9.05 18.20 -12.06
N ALA A 18 7.74 18.33 -12.35
CA ALA A 18 6.89 19.34 -11.74
C ALA A 18 6.69 19.09 -10.24
N ILE A 19 6.47 17.83 -9.83
CA ILE A 19 6.37 17.45 -8.43
C ILE A 19 7.71 17.67 -7.72
N LEU A 20 8.83 17.29 -8.34
CA LEU A 20 10.19 17.48 -7.82
C LEU A 20 10.48 18.95 -7.52
N GLN A 21 10.16 19.85 -8.45
CA GLN A 21 10.36 21.28 -8.23
C GLN A 21 9.52 21.80 -7.05
N LYS A 22 8.27 21.36 -6.93
CA LYS A 22 7.40 21.73 -5.80
C LYS A 22 7.98 21.21 -4.48
N ALA A 23 8.51 19.98 -4.48
CA ALA A 23 9.15 19.36 -3.32
C ALA A 23 10.40 20.11 -2.86
N HIS A 24 11.26 20.52 -3.78
CA HIS A 24 12.42 21.36 -3.45
C HIS A 24 12.02 22.71 -2.85
N ASN A 25 11.00 23.37 -3.40
CA ASN A 25 10.52 24.66 -2.89
C ASN A 25 9.98 24.51 -1.46
N SER A 26 9.16 23.48 -1.21
CA SER A 26 8.65 23.16 0.12
C SER A 26 9.77 22.81 1.10
N LEU A 27 10.72 21.95 0.71
CA LEU A 27 11.87 21.61 1.55
C LEU A 27 12.66 22.85 1.97
N GLN A 28 12.97 23.75 1.03
CA GLN A 28 13.71 24.98 1.33
C GLN A 28 12.96 25.88 2.32
N LYS A 29 11.63 25.97 2.19
CA LYS A 29 10.78 26.70 3.13
C LYS A 29 10.89 26.12 4.54
N GLU A 30 10.66 24.81 4.69
CA GLU A 30 10.68 24.17 6.02
C GLU A 30 12.06 24.23 6.68
N LEU A 31 13.14 24.17 5.89
CA LEU A 31 14.50 24.37 6.40
C LEU A 31 14.74 25.79 6.93
N ASN A 32 14.19 26.82 6.27
CA ASN A 32 14.26 28.19 6.76
C ASN A 32 13.48 28.36 8.08
N ASP A 33 12.34 27.67 8.19
CA ASP A 33 11.49 27.65 9.39
C ASP A 33 12.05 26.72 10.49
N LYS A 34 13.12 25.97 10.20
CA LYS A 34 13.73 24.94 11.05
C LYS A 34 12.75 23.81 11.46
N ASP A 35 11.72 23.55 10.65
CA ASP A 35 10.87 22.38 10.82
C ASP A 35 11.54 21.16 10.17
N TYR A 36 12.51 20.58 10.88
CA TYR A 36 13.28 19.43 10.39
C TYR A 36 12.42 18.18 10.19
N ARG A 37 11.30 18.06 10.90
CA ARG A 37 10.36 16.96 10.68
C ARG A 37 9.76 17.08 9.28
N MET A 38 9.21 18.24 8.92
CA MET A 38 8.64 18.46 7.60
C MET A 38 9.71 18.48 6.49
N ALA A 39 10.92 18.96 6.79
CA ALA A 39 12.05 18.82 5.87
C ALA A 39 12.38 17.35 5.57
N ALA A 40 12.35 16.46 6.56
CA ALA A 40 12.54 15.03 6.35
C ALA A 40 11.47 14.43 5.42
N PHE A 41 10.20 14.80 5.60
CA PHE A 41 9.11 14.38 4.71
C PHE A 41 9.36 14.80 3.25
N TYR A 42 9.66 16.07 3.01
CA TYR A 42 9.86 16.56 1.64
C TYR A 42 11.16 16.01 1.01
N SER A 43 12.21 15.79 1.81
CA SER A 43 13.43 15.13 1.33
C SER A 43 13.18 13.66 0.96
N LEU A 44 12.34 12.94 1.70
CA LEU A 44 11.94 11.58 1.35
C LEU A 44 11.16 11.54 0.03
N ASP A 45 10.21 12.46 -0.16
CA ASP A 45 9.47 12.54 -1.42
C ASP A 45 10.40 12.83 -2.61
N ILE A 46 11.41 13.70 -2.43
CA ILE A 46 12.42 13.95 -3.45
C ILE A 46 13.20 12.67 -3.78
N ALA A 47 13.58 11.88 -2.77
CA ALA A 47 14.25 10.60 -2.99
C ALA A 47 13.40 9.64 -3.85
N HIS A 48 12.10 9.51 -3.53
CA HIS A 48 11.16 8.68 -4.29
C HIS A 48 11.02 9.14 -5.75
N ILE A 49 10.97 10.45 -5.99
CA ILE A 49 10.86 11.00 -7.34
C ILE A 49 12.13 10.70 -8.14
N TYR A 50 13.32 10.82 -7.54
CA TYR A 50 14.56 10.44 -8.20
C TYR A 50 14.64 8.94 -8.52
N ASP A 51 14.17 8.07 -7.63
CA ASP A 51 14.06 6.63 -7.91
C ASP A 51 13.15 6.36 -9.12
N LEU A 52 12.02 7.06 -9.22
CA LEU A 52 11.12 6.98 -10.36
C LEU A 52 11.74 7.53 -11.65
N LEU A 53 12.52 8.61 -11.57
CA LEU A 53 13.29 9.12 -12.71
C LEU A 53 14.48 8.22 -13.08
N GLY A 54 14.88 7.30 -12.19
CA GLY A 54 16.03 6.41 -12.37
C GLY A 54 17.38 7.03 -12.02
N ASP A 55 17.38 8.17 -11.34
CA ASP A 55 18.57 8.81 -10.81
C ASP A 55 18.88 8.28 -9.40
N ARG A 56 19.43 7.07 -9.36
CA ARG A 56 19.70 6.35 -8.10
C ARG A 56 20.68 7.09 -7.18
N GLU A 57 21.67 7.77 -7.74
CA GLU A 57 22.67 8.50 -6.96
C GLU A 57 22.01 9.64 -6.17
N LYS A 58 21.15 10.43 -6.83
CA LYS A 58 20.40 11.49 -6.15
C LYS A 58 19.36 10.95 -5.18
N ALA A 59 18.70 9.84 -5.51
CA ALA A 59 17.79 9.18 -4.58
C ALA A 59 18.51 8.76 -3.29
N GLU A 60 19.64 8.06 -3.39
CA GLU A 60 20.48 7.65 -2.25
C GLU A 60 20.99 8.85 -1.44
N GLN A 61 21.37 9.94 -2.09
CA GLN A 61 21.75 11.19 -1.42
C GLN A 61 20.58 11.73 -0.56
N HIS A 62 19.38 11.79 -1.13
CA HIS A 62 18.21 12.31 -0.42
C HIS A 62 17.75 11.39 0.72
N TYR A 63 17.83 10.07 0.58
CA TYR A 63 17.59 9.16 1.71
C TYR A 63 18.54 9.42 2.90
N ARG A 64 19.83 9.72 2.64
CA ARG A 64 20.79 10.09 3.70
C ARG A 64 20.43 11.41 4.35
N ILE A 65 20.19 12.44 3.54
CA ILE A 65 19.80 13.77 4.01
C ILE A 65 18.50 13.69 4.86
N THR A 66 17.53 12.87 4.45
CA THR A 66 16.31 12.63 5.23
C THR A 66 16.63 12.10 6.62
N THR A 67 17.54 11.14 6.75
CA THR A 67 17.96 10.65 8.08
C THR A 67 18.64 11.71 8.92
N GLU A 68 19.44 12.60 8.31
CA GLU A 68 20.08 13.73 8.99
C GLU A 68 19.07 14.75 9.49
N TYR A 69 18.01 15.04 8.72
CA TYR A 69 16.90 15.89 9.18
C TYR A 69 16.11 15.23 10.32
N LEU A 70 15.87 13.93 10.25
CA LEU A 70 15.22 13.22 11.36
C LEU A 70 16.04 13.27 12.65
N ASP A 71 17.37 13.15 12.57
CA ASP A 71 18.24 13.26 13.75
C ASP A 71 18.19 14.67 14.39
N CYS A 72 17.83 15.70 13.61
CA CYS A 72 17.62 17.07 14.08
C CYS A 72 16.18 17.36 14.56
N ALA A 73 15.22 16.47 14.34
CA ALA A 73 13.81 16.72 14.62
C ALA A 73 13.40 16.32 16.05
N ASP A 74 12.54 17.12 16.68
CA ASP A 74 11.96 16.84 18.01
C ASP A 74 11.10 15.57 18.03
N PHE A 75 10.48 15.27 16.90
CA PHE A 75 9.73 14.04 16.68
C PHE A 75 10.25 13.34 15.44
N GLN A 76 10.54 12.04 15.59
CA GLN A 76 11.15 11.23 14.55
C GLN A 76 10.16 10.15 14.11
N PRO A 77 9.41 10.36 13.00
CA PRO A 77 8.53 9.33 12.47
C PRO A 77 9.33 8.08 12.13
N LEU A 78 9.10 6.99 12.88
CA LEU A 78 9.87 5.75 12.73
C LEU A 78 9.82 5.23 11.30
N TRP A 79 8.66 5.28 10.64
CA TRP A 79 8.49 4.75 9.30
C TRP A 79 9.39 5.46 8.27
N ILE A 80 9.56 6.79 8.34
CA ILE A 80 10.49 7.54 7.46
C ILE A 80 11.92 7.02 7.66
N ARG A 81 12.32 6.81 8.92
CA ARG A 81 13.65 6.27 9.24
C ARG A 81 13.83 4.87 8.68
N LEU A 82 12.85 3.99 8.88
CA LEU A 82 12.90 2.61 8.38
C LEU A 82 12.98 2.56 6.85
N GLU A 83 12.18 3.38 6.16
CA GLU A 83 12.18 3.47 4.70
C GLU A 83 13.55 3.91 4.15
N CYS A 84 14.14 4.98 4.72
CA CYS A 84 15.47 5.43 4.33
C CYS A 84 16.54 4.36 4.58
N LEU A 85 16.50 3.70 5.74
CA LEU A 85 17.47 2.64 6.07
C LEU A 85 17.33 1.44 5.12
N ARG A 86 16.11 1.05 4.74
CA ARG A 86 15.86 -0.01 3.74
C ARG A 86 16.40 0.37 2.37
N ALA A 87 16.10 1.58 1.90
CA ALA A 87 16.57 2.09 0.60
C ALA A 87 18.10 2.16 0.53
N LEU A 88 18.75 2.48 1.64
CA LEU A 88 20.21 2.52 1.78
C LEU A 88 20.87 1.15 2.04
N GLY A 89 20.08 0.07 2.10
CA GLY A 89 20.58 -1.29 2.36
C GLY A 89 21.05 -1.52 3.81
N LYS A 90 20.68 -0.65 4.75
CA LYS A 90 21.05 -0.71 6.17
C LYS A 90 20.03 -1.50 6.99
N LEU A 91 19.83 -2.76 6.60
CA LEU A 91 18.71 -3.58 7.10
C LEU A 91 18.85 -3.95 8.58
N GLU A 92 20.06 -4.17 9.08
CA GLU A 92 20.30 -4.42 10.50
C GLU A 92 19.99 -3.21 11.37
N GLU A 93 20.33 -2.01 10.91
CA GLU A 93 19.98 -0.75 11.57
C GLU A 93 18.46 -0.56 11.58
N ALA A 94 17.78 -0.88 10.47
CA ALA A 94 16.32 -0.81 10.37
C ALA A 94 15.63 -1.77 11.36
N VAL A 95 16.08 -3.02 11.43
CA VAL A 95 15.55 -4.01 12.40
C VAL A 95 15.76 -3.53 13.84
N LYS A 96 16.94 -2.98 14.15
CA LYS A 96 17.23 -2.45 15.50
C LYS A 96 16.31 -1.26 15.85
N ALA A 97 16.11 -0.33 14.92
CA ALA A 97 15.22 0.81 15.11
C ALA A 97 13.76 0.34 15.32
N ALA A 98 13.29 -0.60 14.52
CA ALA A 98 11.96 -1.20 14.64
C ALA A 98 11.74 -1.86 16.01
N LEU A 99 12.69 -2.67 16.49
CA LEU A 99 12.60 -3.34 17.80
C LEU A 99 12.63 -2.36 18.99
N SER A 100 13.23 -1.19 18.82
CA SER A 100 13.28 -0.17 19.88
C SER A 100 11.96 0.58 20.07
N ASN A 101 10.99 0.40 19.17
CA ASN A 101 9.69 1.05 19.24
C ASN A 101 8.57 0.02 19.56
N PRO A 102 7.94 0.10 20.74
CA PRO A 102 6.93 -0.86 21.16
C PRO A 102 5.64 -0.81 20.33
N SER A 103 5.40 0.28 19.60
CA SER A 103 4.21 0.46 18.77
C SER A 103 4.41 0.00 17.32
N HIS A 104 5.59 -0.50 16.96
CA HIS A 104 5.87 -0.92 15.60
C HIS A 104 5.08 -2.19 15.23
N SER A 105 4.57 -2.24 14.01
CA SER A 105 3.70 -3.34 13.59
C SER A 105 4.48 -4.64 13.44
N LYS A 106 3.94 -5.74 13.99
CA LYS A 106 4.55 -7.08 13.82
C LYS A 106 4.69 -7.47 12.35
N ILE A 107 3.77 -7.03 11.48
CA ILE A 107 3.84 -7.36 10.05
C ILE A 107 5.01 -6.64 9.37
N GLU A 108 5.23 -5.36 9.69
CA GLU A 108 6.34 -4.55 9.18
C GLU A 108 7.68 -5.10 9.69
N LEU A 109 7.74 -5.50 10.96
CA LEU A 109 8.92 -6.16 11.53
C LEU A 109 9.23 -7.49 10.80
N ALA A 110 8.22 -8.27 10.43
CA ALA A 110 8.41 -9.48 9.66
C ALA A 110 8.96 -9.19 8.24
N GLU A 111 8.47 -8.13 7.58
CA GLU A 111 9.00 -7.67 6.30
C GLU A 111 10.48 -7.28 6.42
N LEU A 112 10.85 -6.51 7.45
CA LEU A 112 12.24 -6.14 7.72
C LEU A 112 13.14 -7.36 7.95
N TYR A 113 12.68 -8.35 8.73
CA TYR A 113 13.42 -9.60 8.92
C TYR A 113 13.59 -10.36 7.60
N LYS A 114 12.55 -10.40 6.76
CA LYS A 114 12.60 -11.06 5.46
C LYS A 114 13.63 -10.39 4.54
N GLU A 115 13.64 -9.06 4.49
CA GLU A 115 14.60 -8.28 3.71
C GLU A 115 16.04 -8.48 4.21
N ALA A 116 16.23 -8.54 5.53
CA ALA A 116 17.53 -8.81 6.16
C ALA A 116 17.99 -10.28 6.06
N GLY A 117 17.35 -11.12 5.23
CA GLY A 117 17.68 -12.54 5.04
C GLY A 117 17.31 -13.46 6.21
N LYS A 118 16.64 -12.95 7.25
CA LYS A 118 16.20 -13.72 8.44
C LYS A 118 14.84 -14.37 8.20
N HIS A 119 14.74 -15.16 7.12
CA HIS A 119 13.49 -15.71 6.62
C HIS A 119 12.74 -16.57 7.65
N ASP A 120 13.42 -17.35 8.47
CA ASP A 120 12.76 -18.21 9.46
C ASP A 120 12.07 -17.41 10.57
N ILE A 121 12.63 -16.26 10.95
CA ILE A 121 12.01 -15.35 11.93
C ILE A 121 10.76 -14.71 11.31
N ALA A 122 10.89 -14.19 10.09
CA ALA A 122 9.77 -13.59 9.37
C ALA A 122 8.61 -14.58 9.21
N ARG A 123 8.89 -15.80 8.74
CA ARG A 123 7.88 -16.87 8.57
C ARG A 123 7.14 -17.19 9.87
N LYS A 124 7.87 -17.30 10.99
CA LYS A 124 7.25 -17.53 12.31
C LYS A 124 6.30 -16.40 12.71
N ILE A 125 6.70 -15.15 12.50
CA ILE A 125 5.85 -13.99 12.79
C ILE A 125 4.59 -13.99 11.92
N TYR A 126 4.71 -14.23 10.61
CA TYR A 126 3.54 -14.31 9.73
C TYR A 126 2.58 -15.43 10.14
N ALA A 127 3.09 -16.62 10.48
CA ALA A 127 2.28 -17.74 10.93
C ALA A 127 1.57 -17.45 12.27
N GLU A 128 2.24 -16.78 13.21
CA GLU A 128 1.64 -16.32 14.46
C GLU A 128 0.49 -15.34 14.20
N LEU A 129 0.72 -14.33 13.33
CA LEU A 129 -0.29 -13.34 12.95
C LEU A 129 -1.52 -13.99 12.30
N ALA A 130 -1.29 -14.89 11.33
CA ALA A 130 -2.36 -15.60 10.64
C ALA A 130 -3.21 -16.44 11.61
N THR A 131 -2.56 -17.12 12.56
CA THR A 131 -3.24 -17.95 13.56
C THR A 131 -4.06 -17.10 14.53
N ARG A 132 -3.51 -15.97 15.00
CA ARG A 132 -4.21 -15.09 15.94
C ARG A 132 -5.44 -14.44 15.33
N GLN A 133 -5.38 -14.05 14.07
CA GLN A 133 -6.51 -13.47 13.35
C GLN A 133 -7.64 -14.50 13.19
N PHE A 134 -7.34 -15.76 12.90
CA PHE A 134 -8.38 -16.79 12.76
C PHE A 134 -9.31 -16.94 13.99
N CYS A 135 -8.84 -16.62 15.20
CA CYS A 135 -9.56 -16.85 16.45
C CYS A 135 -10.71 -15.86 16.78
N ASN A 136 -11.14 -14.97 15.88
CA ASN A 136 -12.21 -14.00 16.18
C ASN A 136 -13.29 -13.87 15.07
N PRO A 137 -14.07 -14.94 14.82
CA PRO A 137 -15.05 -14.97 13.73
C PRO A 137 -16.37 -14.23 14.02
N ASP A 138 -16.65 -13.88 15.28
CA ASP A 138 -17.98 -13.43 15.75
C ASP A 138 -18.44 -12.04 15.23
N ARG A 139 -17.74 -11.44 14.26
CA ARG A 139 -18.05 -10.10 13.69
C ARG A 139 -18.29 -10.07 12.18
N LEU A 140 -18.42 -11.22 11.51
CA LEU A 140 -18.11 -11.27 10.07
C LEU A 140 -19.23 -11.83 9.17
N GLU A 141 -20.50 -11.47 9.41
CA GLU A 141 -21.59 -11.63 8.41
C GLU A 141 -21.69 -10.45 7.41
N ASN A 142 -20.66 -9.60 7.35
CA ASN A 142 -20.64 -8.42 6.49
C ASN A 142 -19.74 -8.62 5.28
N PHE A 143 -19.90 -7.75 4.26
CA PHE A 143 -19.15 -7.77 3.00
C PHE A 143 -17.62 -7.66 3.12
N ILE A 144 -17.09 -7.47 4.35
CA ILE A 144 -15.66 -7.39 4.72
C ILE A 144 -15.06 -8.78 4.96
N TYR A 145 -15.88 -9.80 5.25
CA TYR A 145 -15.39 -11.14 5.57
C TYR A 145 -14.53 -11.78 4.49
N PRO A 146 -14.85 -11.69 3.19
CA PRO A 146 -14.00 -12.21 2.12
C PRO A 146 -12.58 -11.62 2.14
N GLN A 147 -12.46 -10.32 2.37
CA GLN A 147 -11.19 -9.59 2.40
C GLN A 147 -10.38 -9.97 3.65
N TYR A 148 -11.06 -10.25 4.75
CA TYR A 148 -10.43 -10.78 5.96
C TYR A 148 -9.78 -12.14 5.72
N LEU A 149 -10.51 -13.07 5.10
CA LEU A 149 -9.98 -14.39 4.72
C LEU A 149 -8.81 -14.24 3.74
N GLN A 150 -8.91 -13.32 2.79
CA GLN A 150 -7.83 -13.03 1.85
C GLN A 150 -6.58 -12.48 2.55
N HIS A 151 -6.74 -11.66 3.59
CA HIS A 151 -5.61 -11.18 4.39
C HIS A 151 -4.92 -12.32 5.16
N ILE A 152 -5.68 -13.24 5.76
CA ILE A 152 -5.12 -14.43 6.41
C ILE A 152 -4.37 -15.30 5.40
N SER A 153 -4.94 -15.49 4.20
CA SER A 153 -4.25 -16.20 3.11
C SER A 153 -2.90 -15.56 2.79
N ASN A 154 -2.87 -14.23 2.62
CA ASN A 154 -1.62 -13.51 2.33
C ASN A 154 -0.55 -13.73 3.42
N LEU A 155 -0.96 -13.79 4.69
CA LEU A 155 -0.04 -14.10 5.79
C LEU A 155 0.49 -15.52 5.70
N TRP A 156 -0.36 -16.52 5.39
CA TRP A 156 0.10 -17.89 5.16
C TRP A 156 1.02 -18.03 3.95
N GLU A 157 0.75 -17.29 2.87
CA GLU A 157 1.63 -17.21 1.69
C GLU A 157 3.01 -16.66 2.09
N ARG A 158 3.06 -15.55 2.85
CA ARG A 158 4.31 -14.97 3.37
C ARG A 158 5.03 -15.90 4.36
N ALA A 159 4.28 -16.71 5.11
CA ALA A 159 4.82 -17.78 5.96
C ALA A 159 5.33 -19.00 5.18
N GLN A 160 5.17 -19.02 3.85
CA GLN A 160 5.46 -20.16 2.97
C GLN A 160 4.66 -21.42 3.29
N ASN A 161 3.44 -21.27 3.78
CA ASN A 161 2.48 -22.35 3.94
C ASN A 161 1.47 -22.32 2.79
N ALA A 162 1.84 -22.94 1.66
CA ALA A 162 1.05 -22.91 0.43
C ALA A 162 -0.30 -23.60 0.56
N GLU A 163 -0.40 -24.65 1.38
CA GLU A 163 -1.64 -25.38 1.63
C GLU A 163 -2.68 -24.47 2.31
N LYS A 164 -2.31 -23.86 3.45
CA LYS A 164 -3.20 -22.94 4.15
C LYS A 164 -3.52 -21.69 3.33
N ALA A 165 -2.54 -21.14 2.61
CA ALA A 165 -2.81 -20.01 1.72
C ALA A 165 -3.89 -20.36 0.68
N ARG A 166 -3.82 -21.55 0.07
CA ARG A 166 -4.83 -22.00 -0.90
C ARG A 166 -6.20 -22.21 -0.24
N GLU A 167 -6.25 -22.82 0.93
CA GLU A 167 -7.48 -23.02 1.71
C GLU A 167 -8.19 -21.68 1.98
N PHE A 168 -7.45 -20.67 2.45
CA PHE A 168 -8.02 -19.35 2.74
C PHE A 168 -8.36 -18.53 1.49
N ASN A 169 -7.60 -18.67 0.40
CA ASN A 169 -7.97 -18.06 -0.89
C ASN A 169 -9.32 -18.59 -1.38
N GLU A 170 -9.52 -19.91 -1.33
CA GLU A 170 -10.78 -20.52 -1.76
C GLU A 170 -11.93 -20.12 -0.85
N SER A 171 -11.69 -20.10 0.47
CA SER A 171 -12.67 -19.61 1.44
C SER A 171 -13.07 -18.15 1.20
N ALA A 172 -12.10 -17.28 0.85
CA ALA A 172 -12.37 -15.89 0.50
C ALA A 172 -13.26 -15.76 -0.74
N ARG A 173 -12.97 -16.56 -1.79
CA ARG A 173 -13.77 -16.61 -3.02
C ARG A 173 -15.20 -17.07 -2.75
N GLU A 174 -15.37 -18.18 -2.05
CA GLU A 174 -16.69 -18.71 -1.70
C GLU A 174 -17.49 -17.76 -0.80
N ALA A 175 -16.81 -17.09 0.14
CA ALA A 175 -17.44 -16.08 0.99
C ALA A 175 -17.93 -14.89 0.15
N TRP A 176 -17.13 -14.43 -0.82
CA TRP A 176 -17.55 -13.37 -1.73
C TRP A 176 -18.78 -13.77 -2.54
N GLU A 177 -18.80 -14.95 -3.15
CA GLU A 177 -19.94 -15.42 -3.96
C GLU A 177 -21.25 -15.50 -3.13
N LYS A 178 -21.16 -15.83 -1.83
CA LYS A 178 -22.30 -15.84 -0.91
C LYS A 178 -22.78 -14.43 -0.54
N VAL A 179 -21.84 -13.49 -0.34
CA VAL A 179 -22.13 -12.09 0.00
C VAL A 179 -22.70 -11.35 -1.19
N GLU A 180 -22.10 -11.51 -2.38
CA GLU A 180 -22.48 -10.83 -3.62
C GLU A 180 -23.95 -11.05 -3.95
N ALA A 181 -24.43 -12.29 -3.80
CA ALA A 181 -25.83 -12.66 -4.04
C ALA A 181 -26.84 -11.95 -3.11
N LYS A 182 -26.37 -11.37 -1.99
CA LYS A 182 -27.20 -10.75 -0.95
C LYS A 182 -26.85 -9.29 -0.70
N LEU A 183 -26.06 -8.67 -1.57
CA LEU A 183 -25.55 -7.33 -1.35
C LEU A 183 -26.65 -6.28 -1.55
N GLU A 184 -27.49 -6.09 -0.54
CA GLU A 184 -28.49 -5.02 -0.48
C GLU A 184 -27.87 -3.71 0.04
N LYS A 185 -26.87 -3.18 -0.66
CA LYS A 185 -26.22 -1.93 -0.24
C LYS A 185 -26.24 -0.86 -1.32
N HIS A 186 -26.84 0.28 -1.00
CA HIS A 186 -26.66 1.53 -1.72
C HIS A 186 -25.26 2.07 -1.43
N LEU A 187 -24.26 1.52 -2.11
CA LEU A 187 -22.88 2.00 -2.03
C LEU A 187 -22.71 3.28 -2.85
N TYR A 188 -21.96 4.23 -2.30
CA TYR A 188 -21.48 5.38 -3.06
C TYR A 188 -20.41 4.94 -4.07
N PRO A 189 -20.21 5.68 -5.19
CA PRO A 189 -19.24 5.30 -6.21
C PRO A 189 -17.85 4.95 -5.68
N ILE A 190 -17.33 5.75 -4.73
CA ILE A 190 -16.01 5.49 -4.15
C ILE A 190 -15.94 4.15 -3.37
N GLU A 191 -17.02 3.80 -2.67
CA GLU A 191 -17.13 2.57 -1.91
C GLU A 191 -17.25 1.36 -2.83
N LYS A 192 -17.99 1.50 -3.94
CA LYS A 192 -18.05 0.48 -5.01
C LYS A 192 -16.70 0.25 -5.65
N ALA A 193 -15.95 1.33 -5.92
CA ALA A 193 -14.61 1.24 -6.48
C ALA A 193 -13.69 0.41 -5.58
N TRP A 194 -13.67 0.70 -4.26
CA TRP A 194 -12.91 -0.10 -3.29
C TRP A 194 -13.40 -1.54 -3.20
N LEU A 195 -14.72 -1.77 -3.16
CA LEU A 195 -15.27 -3.12 -3.11
C LEU A 195 -14.81 -3.94 -4.29
N ASN A 196 -15.00 -3.43 -5.51
CA ASN A 196 -14.59 -4.06 -6.75
C ASN A 196 -13.07 -4.31 -6.79
N GLU A 197 -12.24 -3.35 -6.35
CA GLU A 197 -10.80 -3.56 -6.28
C GLU A 197 -10.43 -4.71 -5.32
N GLY A 198 -11.11 -4.81 -4.18
CA GLY A 198 -10.84 -5.83 -3.18
C GLY A 198 -11.23 -7.22 -3.70
N VAL A 199 -12.35 -7.30 -4.40
CA VAL A 199 -12.85 -8.53 -5.02
C VAL A 199 -11.96 -8.95 -6.20
N GLY A 200 -11.52 -8.00 -7.02
CA GLY A 200 -10.55 -8.28 -8.09
C GLY A 200 -9.27 -8.91 -7.53
N TYR A 201 -8.81 -8.44 -6.37
CA TYR A 201 -7.66 -9.04 -5.69
C TYR A 201 -7.91 -10.46 -5.17
N ILE A 202 -9.11 -10.76 -4.66
CA ILE A 202 -9.50 -12.12 -4.25
C ILE A 202 -9.42 -13.07 -5.47
N TYR A 203 -10.01 -12.68 -6.60
CA TYR A 203 -9.96 -13.49 -7.82
C TYR A 203 -8.56 -13.60 -8.41
N GLU A 204 -7.74 -12.55 -8.33
CA GLU A 204 -6.33 -12.59 -8.73
C GLU A 204 -5.58 -13.65 -7.92
N LYS A 205 -5.78 -13.68 -6.60
CA LYS A 205 -5.14 -14.64 -5.69
C LYS A 205 -5.67 -16.06 -5.83
N ALA A 206 -6.89 -16.22 -6.30
CA ALA A 206 -7.46 -17.50 -6.72
C ALA A 206 -7.04 -17.92 -8.15
N CYS A 207 -6.13 -17.18 -8.80
CA CYS A 207 -5.68 -17.42 -10.18
C CYS A 207 -6.79 -17.38 -11.24
N ASN A 208 -7.91 -16.72 -10.95
CA ASN A 208 -8.98 -16.45 -11.92
C ASN A 208 -8.77 -15.06 -12.52
N PHE A 209 -7.81 -14.94 -13.42
CA PHE A 209 -7.38 -13.65 -13.95
C PHE A 209 -8.44 -12.94 -14.79
N GLU A 210 -9.31 -13.68 -15.47
CA GLU A 210 -10.42 -13.10 -16.25
C GLU A 210 -11.41 -12.36 -15.34
N LYS A 211 -11.88 -13.02 -14.26
CA LYS A 211 -12.74 -12.35 -13.27
C LYS A 211 -12.01 -11.23 -12.56
N ALA A 212 -10.74 -11.42 -12.19
CA ALA A 212 -9.95 -10.37 -11.56
C ALA A 212 -9.88 -9.10 -12.43
N MET A 213 -9.68 -9.26 -13.75
CA MET A 213 -9.64 -8.16 -14.70
C MET A 213 -10.98 -7.44 -14.79
N ASP A 214 -12.09 -8.18 -14.89
CA ASP A 214 -13.44 -7.61 -14.91
C ASP A 214 -13.71 -6.73 -13.68
N TYR A 215 -13.38 -7.21 -12.48
CA TYR A 215 -13.53 -6.40 -11.26
C TYR A 215 -12.57 -5.20 -11.21
N TYR A 216 -11.34 -5.33 -11.70
CA TYR A 216 -10.43 -4.18 -11.78
C TYR A 216 -10.88 -3.11 -12.76
N GLN A 217 -11.47 -3.50 -13.90
CA GLN A 217 -12.08 -2.57 -14.84
C GLN A 217 -13.28 -1.86 -14.21
N LYS A 218 -14.19 -2.60 -13.57
CA LYS A 218 -15.32 -2.03 -12.81
C LYS A 218 -14.86 -1.07 -11.70
N ALA A 219 -13.78 -1.39 -11.00
CA ALA A 219 -13.21 -0.49 -10.00
C ALA A 219 -12.72 0.83 -10.64
N GLY A 220 -12.09 0.75 -11.81
CA GLY A 220 -11.68 1.92 -12.59
C GLY A 220 -12.87 2.82 -12.99
N GLU A 221 -13.93 2.22 -13.52
CA GLU A 221 -15.17 2.93 -13.89
C GLU A 221 -15.82 3.63 -12.70
N GLU A 222 -15.85 2.97 -11.53
CA GLU A 222 -16.40 3.56 -10.30
C GLU A 222 -15.50 4.66 -9.72
N TYR A 223 -14.17 4.58 -9.90
CA TYR A 223 -13.28 5.71 -9.58
C TYR A 223 -13.52 6.91 -10.50
N ASP A 224 -13.73 6.68 -11.80
CA ASP A 224 -14.10 7.76 -12.73
C ASP A 224 -15.41 8.43 -12.28
N LEU A 225 -16.41 7.62 -11.90
CA LEU A 225 -17.68 8.11 -11.40
C LEU A 225 -17.53 8.90 -10.10
N ALA A 226 -16.77 8.39 -9.13
CA ALA A 226 -16.52 9.03 -7.83
C ALA A 226 -15.89 10.42 -7.96
N ASN A 227 -15.09 10.63 -9.01
CA ASN A 227 -14.36 11.88 -9.24
C ASN A 227 -15.13 12.91 -10.08
N MET A 228 -16.32 12.55 -10.59
CA MET A 228 -17.24 13.50 -11.21
C MET A 228 -17.71 14.55 -10.20
N GLU A 229 -17.89 15.79 -10.66
CA GLU A 229 -18.22 16.94 -9.80
C GLU A 229 -19.42 16.67 -8.87
N LYS A 230 -20.48 16.03 -9.38
CA LYS A 230 -21.69 15.69 -8.60
C LYS A 230 -21.46 14.68 -7.46
N TYR A 231 -20.40 13.88 -7.51
CA TYR A 231 -20.09 12.85 -6.50
C TYR A 231 -18.84 13.16 -5.69
N ARG A 232 -18.10 14.22 -6.04
CA ARG A 232 -16.82 14.55 -5.42
C ARG A 232 -16.96 14.80 -3.93
N ALA A 233 -17.89 15.67 -3.54
CA ALA A 233 -18.11 16.01 -2.12
C ALA A 233 -18.47 14.77 -1.28
N SER A 234 -19.38 13.92 -1.76
CA SER A 234 -19.70 12.67 -1.08
C SER A 234 -18.52 11.70 -1.04
N SER A 235 -17.72 11.63 -2.11
CA SER A 235 -16.56 10.74 -2.15
C SER A 235 -15.48 11.17 -1.15
N GLU A 236 -15.24 12.48 -1.01
CA GLU A 236 -14.33 13.04 0.00
C GLU A 236 -14.82 12.76 1.43
N THR A 237 -16.11 12.95 1.71
CA THR A 237 -16.67 12.61 3.03
C THR A 237 -16.50 11.13 3.35
N HIS A 238 -16.81 10.23 2.41
CA HIS A 238 -16.68 8.78 2.64
C HIS A 238 -15.22 8.30 2.70
N GLN A 239 -14.27 9.10 2.19
CA GLN A 239 -12.84 8.87 2.36
C GLN A 239 -12.31 9.26 3.75
N VAL A 240 -12.96 10.20 4.44
CA VAL A 240 -12.51 10.72 5.74
C VAL A 240 -13.29 10.12 6.91
N ASP A 241 -14.61 9.93 6.76
CA ASP A 241 -15.53 9.61 7.87
C ASP A 241 -16.20 8.22 7.75
N GLY A 242 -15.85 7.44 6.74
CA GLY A 242 -16.51 6.15 6.49
C GLY A 242 -16.04 5.02 7.40
N ASP A 243 -16.92 4.05 7.70
CA ASP A 243 -16.58 2.74 8.33
C ASP A 243 -15.51 1.93 7.56
N TRP A 244 -15.03 2.47 6.44
CA TRP A 244 -14.08 1.91 5.49
C TRP A 244 -12.62 2.11 5.88
N ASP A 245 -12.31 2.71 7.04
CA ASP A 245 -10.97 2.68 7.64
C ASP A 245 -10.39 1.26 7.73
N HIS A 246 -11.25 0.29 8.07
CA HIS A 246 -10.89 -1.13 8.07
C HIS A 246 -10.46 -1.61 6.68
N TYR A 247 -11.15 -1.13 5.64
CA TYR A 247 -10.91 -1.48 4.25
C TYR A 247 -9.60 -0.87 3.74
N ALA A 248 -9.33 0.39 4.11
CA ALA A 248 -8.08 1.07 3.80
C ALA A 248 -6.86 0.33 4.37
N ILE A 249 -6.95 -0.15 5.62
CA ILE A 249 -5.88 -0.95 6.28
C ILE A 249 -5.56 -2.22 5.46
N TYR A 250 -6.57 -2.91 4.93
CA TYR A 250 -6.33 -4.11 4.11
C TYR A 250 -5.69 -3.79 2.77
N PHE A 251 -5.95 -2.62 2.19
CA PHE A 251 -5.38 -2.19 0.91
C PHE A 251 -3.96 -1.63 1.00
N TYR A 252 -3.65 -0.84 2.03
CA TYR A 252 -2.34 -0.19 2.16
C TYR A 252 -1.20 -1.21 2.20
N THR A 253 -1.42 -2.40 2.75
CA THR A 253 -0.41 -3.46 2.82
C THR A 253 -0.25 -4.29 1.54
N GLN A 254 -1.06 -4.03 0.51
CA GLN A 254 -1.06 -4.76 -0.77
C GLN A 254 -0.31 -4.05 -1.90
N LEU A 255 0.13 -2.81 -1.68
CA LEU A 255 0.76 -1.97 -2.68
C LEU A 255 2.23 -1.71 -2.33
N PRO A 256 3.10 -1.51 -3.34
CA PRO A 256 4.44 -0.97 -3.09
C PRO A 256 4.37 0.39 -2.39
N GLU A 257 5.17 0.57 -1.34
CA GLU A 257 5.28 1.83 -0.59
C GLU A 257 5.63 3.02 -1.48
N THR A 258 6.40 2.80 -2.54
CA THR A 258 6.78 3.80 -3.55
C THR A 258 5.60 4.40 -4.32
N LEU A 259 4.39 3.83 -4.24
CA LEU A 259 3.16 4.48 -4.75
C LEU A 259 2.68 5.62 -3.85
N MET A 260 3.12 5.65 -2.60
CA MET A 260 2.78 6.66 -1.60
C MET A 260 3.80 7.79 -1.61
N ILE A 261 4.02 8.42 -2.76
CA ILE A 261 4.68 9.74 -2.78
C ILE A 261 3.71 10.68 -2.04
N ASN A 262 4.09 11.16 -0.86
CA ASN A 262 3.19 11.90 0.05
C ASN A 262 2.91 13.33 -0.41
N PHE A 263 3.30 13.65 -1.64
CA PHE A 263 3.19 14.98 -2.20
C PHE A 263 1.78 15.29 -2.69
N LEU A 264 0.85 15.59 -1.76
CA LEU A 264 -0.37 16.39 -2.03
C LEU A 264 -1.12 16.02 -3.32
N GLU A 265 -1.05 14.76 -3.71
CA GLU A 265 -1.89 14.28 -4.76
C GLU A 265 -3.22 14.01 -4.10
N TYR A 266 -4.23 14.75 -4.54
CA TYR A 266 -5.61 14.43 -4.24
C TYR A 266 -5.76 12.91 -4.30
N PHE A 267 -6.29 12.30 -3.23
CA PHE A 267 -6.53 10.85 -3.10
C PHE A 267 -7.08 10.22 -4.40
N MET A 268 -7.81 11.01 -5.19
CA MET A 268 -8.21 10.74 -6.57
C MET A 268 -7.09 10.19 -7.48
N LYS A 269 -5.97 10.92 -7.65
CA LYS A 269 -4.85 10.50 -8.52
C LYS A 269 -4.23 9.20 -8.03
N PHE A 270 -4.09 9.05 -6.71
CA PHE A 270 -3.58 7.85 -6.08
C PHE A 270 -4.46 6.64 -6.40
N ASN A 271 -5.78 6.76 -6.26
CA ASN A 271 -6.73 5.70 -6.60
C ASN A 271 -6.60 5.26 -8.07
N PHE A 272 -6.50 6.21 -9.01
CA PHE A 272 -6.32 5.91 -10.43
C PHE A 272 -5.00 5.20 -10.74
N ARG A 273 -3.89 5.66 -10.14
CA ARG A 273 -2.60 5.00 -10.34
C ARG A 273 -2.57 3.62 -9.73
N ARG A 274 -3.20 3.45 -8.57
CA ARG A 274 -3.35 2.16 -7.89
C ARG A 274 -4.09 1.15 -8.77
N ILE A 275 -5.27 1.52 -9.29
CA ILE A 275 -6.03 0.58 -10.12
C ILE A 275 -5.32 0.28 -11.45
N LYS A 276 -4.69 1.30 -12.06
CA LYS A 276 -3.87 1.13 -13.26
C LYS A 276 -2.68 0.18 -13.01
N TYR A 277 -2.03 0.31 -11.86
CA TYR A 277 -0.95 -0.59 -11.46
C TYR A 277 -1.42 -2.04 -11.37
N ARG A 278 -2.57 -2.29 -10.73
CA ARG A 278 -3.15 -3.64 -10.64
C ARG A 278 -3.48 -4.23 -12.00
N ILE A 279 -4.09 -3.46 -12.88
CA ILE A 279 -4.40 -3.87 -14.26
C ILE A 279 -3.11 -4.24 -15.00
N LEU A 280 -2.09 -3.38 -14.99
CA LEU A 280 -0.81 -3.64 -15.66
C LEU A 280 -0.10 -4.89 -15.12
N MET A 281 -0.14 -5.09 -13.80
CA MET A 281 0.42 -6.28 -13.16
C MET A 281 -0.32 -7.56 -13.56
N LEU A 282 -1.65 -7.49 -13.66
CA LEU A 282 -2.48 -8.62 -14.07
C LEU A 282 -2.29 -8.96 -15.55
N GLU A 283 -2.21 -7.95 -16.43
CA GLU A 283 -1.88 -8.13 -17.84
C GLU A 283 -0.55 -8.86 -18.04
N GLU A 284 0.49 -8.52 -17.26
CA GLU A 284 1.78 -9.22 -17.30
C GLU A 284 1.62 -10.69 -16.89
N LYS A 285 0.87 -10.98 -15.82
CA LYS A 285 0.60 -12.36 -15.37
C LYS A 285 -0.16 -13.19 -16.39
N MET A 286 -1.05 -12.54 -17.16
CA MET A 286 -1.81 -13.21 -18.22
C MET A 286 -0.96 -13.50 -19.48
N ARG A 287 0.22 -12.87 -19.62
CA ARG A 287 1.12 -13.08 -20.77
C ARG A 287 2.11 -14.23 -20.58
N GLY A 288 2.36 -14.68 -19.35
CA GLY A 288 3.27 -15.79 -19.02
C GLY A 288 4.58 -15.33 -18.39
#